data_AF-A0A0K8RJT6-F1
#
_entry.id   AF-A0A0K8RJT6-F1
#
_cell.length_a   1.000
_cell.length_b   1.000
_cell.length_c   1.000
_cell.angle_alpha   90.00
_cell.angle_beta   90.00
_cell.angle_gamma   90.00
#
_symmetry.space_group_name_H-M   'P 1'
#
loop_
_entity.id
_entity.type
_entity.pdbx_description
1 polymer ?
#
loop_
_entity_poly.entity_id
_entity_poly.type
_entity_poly.pdbx_seq_one_letter_code
_entity_poly.pdbx_strand_id
1 'polypeptide(L)'
;MEGKTFAFLQIAVFIALGVQIFLVGTDALSNEDELFSVEYCGTNCTQQTNGSWTKCNGNCTCYHEDGKTDGLCLSTEYTDFSQFPNLTSEEIDRATPLPQEIKSN
;
A
#
# COMPACT_ATOMS: atom_id res chain seq x y z
N MET A 1 -12.42 2.37 51.03
CA MET A 1 -11.90 1.52 49.92
C MET A 1 -12.26 2.22 48.62
N GLU A 2 -11.66 3.39 48.36
CA GLU A 2 -12.21 4.37 47.39
C GLU A 2 -11.25 4.71 46.25
N GLY A 3 -9.93 4.53 46.43
CA GLY A 3 -8.95 4.74 45.35
C GLY A 3 -8.92 3.61 44.31
N LYS A 4 -9.29 2.38 44.69
CA LYS A 4 -9.29 1.22 43.78
C LYS A 4 -10.39 1.33 42.72
N THR A 5 -11.57 1.81 43.08
CA THR A 5 -12.73 1.95 42.17
C THR A 5 -12.49 3.00 41.08
N PHE A 6 -11.78 4.09 41.42
CA PHE A 6 -11.45 5.15 40.46
C PHE A 6 -10.53 4.67 39.32
N ALA A 7 -9.55 3.82 39.65
CA ALA A 7 -8.64 3.24 38.68
C ALA A 7 -9.35 2.30 37.70
N PHE A 8 -10.27 1.46 38.19
CA PHE A 8 -11.07 0.58 37.32
C PHE A 8 -11.99 1.36 36.37
N LEU A 9 -12.58 2.46 36.84
CA LEU A 9 -13.42 3.33 36.00
C LEU A 9 -12.61 4.00 34.88
N GLN A 10 -11.40 4.48 35.17
CA GLN A 10 -10.51 5.05 34.15
C GLN A 10 -10.15 4.01 33.08
N ILE A 11 -9.79 2.81 33.46
CA ILE A 11 -9.44 1.73 32.52
C ILE A 11 -10.64 1.39 31.62
N ALA A 12 -11.85 1.28 32.17
CA ALA A 12 -13.05 1.01 31.39
C ALA A 12 -13.35 2.12 30.36
N VAL A 13 -13.14 3.40 30.73
CA VAL A 13 -13.29 4.54 29.82
C VAL A 13 -12.25 4.49 28.69
N PHE A 14 -10.99 4.16 28.99
CA PHE A 14 -9.96 4.01 27.96
C PHE A 14 -10.22 2.85 27.00
N ILE A 15 -10.75 1.71 27.48
CA ILE A 15 -11.14 0.59 26.61
C ILE A 15 -12.34 0.96 25.72
N ALA A 16 -13.35 1.63 26.28
CA ALA A 16 -14.51 2.09 25.51
C ALA A 16 -14.15 3.15 24.44
N LEU A 17 -13.24 4.08 24.76
CA LEU A 17 -12.73 5.07 23.81
C LEU A 17 -11.80 4.43 22.77
N GLY A 18 -10.98 3.44 23.17
CA GLY A 18 -10.06 2.74 22.27
C GLY A 18 -10.75 1.90 21.20
N VAL A 19 -11.93 1.32 21.50
CA VAL A 19 -12.72 0.53 20.52
C VAL A 19 -13.22 1.39 19.34
N GLN A 20 -13.45 2.69 19.55
CA GLN A 20 -13.87 3.60 18.46
C GLN A 20 -12.73 3.90 17.47
N ILE A 21 -11.46 3.74 17.88
CA ILE A 21 -10.30 4.08 17.04
C ILE A 21 -10.07 3.01 15.97
N PHE A 22 -10.50 1.76 16.20
CA PHE A 22 -10.31 0.66 15.25
C PHE A 22 -11.31 0.67 14.08
N LEU A 23 -12.42 1.40 14.16
CA LEU A 23 -13.42 1.46 13.09
C LEU A 23 -13.08 2.48 11.99
N VAL A 24 -12.30 3.52 12.31
CA VAL A 24 -11.87 4.54 11.32
C VAL A 24 -10.73 4.03 10.41
N GLY A 25 -10.08 2.92 10.79
CA GLY A 25 -8.97 2.34 10.02
C GLY A 25 -9.40 1.47 8.83
N THR A 26 -10.67 1.10 8.73
CA THR A 26 -11.20 0.29 7.62
C THR A 26 -11.81 1.12 6.49
N ASP A 27 -12.00 2.42 6.70
CA ASP A 27 -12.56 3.33 5.69
C ASP A 27 -11.54 3.72 4.60
N ALA A 28 -10.29 3.27 4.70
CA ALA A 28 -9.34 3.26 3.59
C ALA A 28 -9.61 2.14 2.57
N LEU A 29 -10.72 1.41 2.69
CA LEU A 29 -11.42 0.83 1.56
C LEU A 29 -12.30 1.92 0.94
N SER A 30 -11.65 2.99 0.49
CA SER A 30 -12.30 4.07 -0.23
C SER A 30 -13.12 3.47 -1.36
N ASN A 31 -14.35 3.97 -1.52
CA ASN A 31 -15.16 3.78 -2.71
C ASN A 31 -14.53 4.57 -3.87
N GLU A 32 -13.27 4.28 -4.18
CA GLU A 32 -12.58 4.86 -5.32
C GLU A 32 -12.66 3.84 -6.45
N ASP A 33 -13.40 4.21 -7.50
CA ASP A 33 -13.47 3.50 -8.77
C ASP A 33 -12.11 3.54 -9.51
N GLU A 34 -11.01 3.71 -8.79
CA GLU A 34 -9.66 3.92 -9.31
C GLU A 34 -8.64 3.23 -8.38
N LEU A 35 -7.82 2.34 -8.93
CA LEU A 35 -6.68 1.73 -8.22
C LEU A 35 -5.38 2.33 -8.74
N PHE A 36 -4.60 2.92 -7.84
CA PHE A 36 -3.22 3.29 -8.13
C PHE A 36 -2.30 2.29 -7.45
N SER A 37 -1.58 1.48 -8.24
CA SER A 37 -0.62 0.51 -7.73
C SER A 37 0.81 0.94 -8.03
N VAL A 38 1.70 0.66 -7.08
CA VAL A 38 3.13 0.93 -7.19
C VAL A 38 3.89 -0.34 -6.86
N GLU A 39 4.68 -0.84 -7.80
CA GLU A 39 5.46 -2.06 -7.63
C GLU A 39 6.96 -1.78 -7.82
N TYR A 40 7.78 -2.42 -6.99
CA TYR A 40 9.24 -2.33 -7.10
C TYR A 40 9.75 -3.28 -8.17
N CYS A 41 10.50 -2.75 -9.12
CA CYS A 41 10.98 -3.49 -10.29
C CYS A 41 12.22 -4.37 -10.02
N GLY A 42 12.55 -4.63 -8.76
CA GLY A 42 13.67 -5.50 -8.38
C GLY A 42 15.06 -4.87 -8.54
N THR A 43 15.16 -3.58 -8.85
CA THR A 43 16.44 -2.88 -8.95
C THR A 43 16.38 -1.44 -8.45
N ASN A 44 17.49 -0.97 -7.90
CA ASN A 44 17.68 0.43 -7.53
C ASN A 44 18.21 1.22 -8.72
N CYS A 45 18.09 2.55 -8.64
CA CYS A 45 18.73 3.47 -9.55
C CYS A 45 19.61 4.46 -8.77
N THR A 46 20.69 4.93 -9.37
CA THR A 46 21.63 5.86 -8.74
C THR A 46 21.97 7.02 -9.66
N GLN A 47 22.32 8.15 -9.08
CA GLN A 47 22.78 9.31 -9.83
C GLN A 47 24.23 9.09 -10.27
N GLN A 48 24.47 9.26 -11.57
CA GLN A 48 25.78 9.18 -12.19
C GLN A 48 26.54 10.50 -12.03
N THR A 49 27.85 10.46 -12.27
CA THR A 49 28.73 11.65 -12.15
C THR A 49 28.39 12.78 -13.12
N ASN A 50 27.68 12.49 -14.20
CA ASN A 50 27.16 13.47 -15.15
C ASN A 50 25.81 14.07 -14.74
N GLY A 51 25.29 13.72 -13.55
CA GLY A 51 24.01 14.16 -13.01
C GLY A 51 22.78 13.36 -13.49
N SER A 52 22.94 12.49 -14.48
CA SER A 52 21.86 11.62 -14.97
C SER A 52 21.63 10.42 -14.07
N TRP A 53 20.42 9.85 -14.06
CA TRP A 53 20.12 8.64 -13.30
C TRP A 53 20.33 7.37 -14.14
N THR A 54 20.76 6.29 -13.51
CA THR A 54 20.79 4.96 -14.14
C THR A 54 19.39 4.59 -14.64
N LYS A 55 19.31 4.06 -15.86
CA LYS A 55 18.03 3.65 -16.45
C LYS A 55 17.46 2.42 -15.76
N CYS A 56 16.17 2.46 -15.48
CA CYS A 56 15.37 1.31 -15.10
C CYS A 56 14.96 0.51 -16.34
N ASN A 57 14.66 -0.78 -16.16
CA ASN A 57 14.27 -1.66 -17.26
C ASN A 57 12.74 -1.69 -17.43
N GLY A 58 12.26 -2.07 -18.62
CA GLY A 58 10.82 -2.23 -18.87
C GLY A 58 10.01 -0.94 -18.70
N ASN A 59 8.84 -1.04 -18.04
CA ASN A 59 7.93 0.09 -17.78
C ASN A 59 8.25 0.82 -16.45
N CYS A 60 9.46 0.67 -15.95
CA CYS A 60 9.84 1.21 -14.65
C CYS A 60 10.48 2.59 -14.79
N THR A 61 10.17 3.46 -13.84
CA THR A 61 10.74 4.81 -13.73
C THR A 61 11.60 4.90 -12.47
N CYS A 62 12.70 5.65 -12.56
CA CYS A 62 13.55 5.89 -11.40
C CYS A 62 12.94 7.01 -10.54
N TYR A 63 12.59 6.70 -9.31
CA TYR A 63 12.11 7.66 -8.31
C TYR A 63 13.16 7.83 -7.23
N HIS A 64 13.45 9.07 -6.88
CA HIS A 64 14.44 9.42 -5.87
C HIS A 64 13.93 10.59 -5.02
N GLU A 65 14.41 10.67 -3.79
CA GLU A 65 14.20 11.84 -2.93
C GLU A 65 15.18 12.96 -3.34
N ASP A 66 14.75 14.21 -3.19
CA ASP A 66 15.62 15.36 -3.48
C ASP A 66 16.85 15.36 -2.56
N GLY A 67 18.02 15.63 -3.15
CA GLY A 67 19.29 15.63 -2.43
C GLY A 67 19.86 14.24 -2.10
N LYS A 68 19.19 13.16 -2.54
CA LYS A 68 19.73 11.79 -2.51
C LYS A 68 20.29 11.39 -3.87
N THR A 69 21.31 10.54 -3.85
CA THR A 69 21.95 9.96 -5.04
C THR A 69 21.50 8.54 -5.33
N ASP A 70 20.61 8.01 -4.49
CA ASP A 70 20.06 6.66 -4.59
C ASP A 70 18.53 6.76 -4.70
N GLY A 71 17.96 5.88 -5.50
CA GLY A 71 16.55 5.82 -5.81
C GLY A 71 16.10 4.40 -6.12
N LEU A 72 14.80 4.24 -6.36
CA LEU A 72 14.17 2.95 -6.64
C LEU A 72 13.56 2.97 -8.03
N CYS A 73 13.70 1.86 -8.76
CA CYS A 73 12.94 1.67 -9.99
C CYS A 73 11.55 1.14 -9.62
N LEU A 74 10.52 1.93 -9.89
CA LEU A 74 9.13 1.60 -9.60
C LEU A 74 8.30 1.61 -10.89
N SER A 75 7.37 0.68 -11.01
CA SER A 75 6.28 0.73 -11.98
C SER A 75 5.04 1.27 -11.30
N THR A 76 4.39 2.23 -11.95
CA THR A 76 3.12 2.80 -11.50
C THR A 76 2.04 2.41 -12.50
N GLU A 77 0.97 1.78 -12.02
CA GLU A 77 -0.19 1.45 -12.85
C GLU A 77 -1.43 2.11 -12.27
N TYR A 78 -2.19 2.74 -13.15
CA TYR A 78 -3.46 3.38 -12.83
C TYR A 78 -4.57 2.59 -13.51
N THR A 79 -5.46 2.02 -12.72
CA THR A 79 -6.60 1.25 -13.20
C THR A 79 -7.86 2.04 -12.90
N ASP A 80 -8.55 2.48 -13.95
CA ASP A 80 -9.85 3.13 -13.88
C ASP A 80 -10.95 2.07 -13.99
N PHE A 81 -11.65 1.81 -12.89
CA PHE A 81 -12.73 0.82 -12.80
C PHE A 81 -14.03 1.28 -13.43
N SER A 82 -14.18 2.56 -13.77
CA SER A 82 -15.37 3.05 -14.51
C SER A 82 -15.50 2.41 -15.90
N GLN A 83 -14.39 1.91 -16.45
CA GLN A 83 -14.35 1.16 -17.71
C GLN A 83 -14.91 -0.27 -17.57
N PHE A 84 -15.12 -0.75 -16.34
CA PHE A 84 -15.65 -2.08 -16.03
C PHE A 84 -16.97 -1.97 -15.24
N PRO A 85 -18.05 -1.45 -15.85
CA PRO A 85 -19.29 -1.11 -15.15
C PRO A 85 -20.10 -2.32 -14.62
N ASN A 86 -19.69 -3.55 -14.95
CA ASN A 86 -20.36 -4.79 -14.55
C ASN A 86 -19.34 -5.86 -14.12
N LEU A 87 -18.39 -5.52 -13.25
CA LEU A 87 -17.51 -6.53 -12.66
C LEU A 87 -18.33 -7.52 -11.83
N THR A 88 -18.44 -8.76 -12.30
CA THR A 88 -19.01 -9.85 -11.51
C THR A 88 -17.97 -10.38 -10.52
N SER A 89 -18.42 -10.94 -9.39
CA SER A 89 -17.52 -11.56 -8.41
C SER A 89 -16.62 -12.63 -9.04
N GLU A 90 -17.11 -13.35 -10.04
CA GLU A 90 -16.36 -14.37 -10.78
C GLU A 90 -15.21 -13.81 -11.62
N GLU A 91 -15.34 -12.59 -12.14
CA GLU A 91 -14.29 -11.92 -12.91
C GLU A 91 -13.18 -11.41 -11.99
N ILE A 92 -13.56 -10.92 -10.80
CA ILE A 92 -12.62 -10.49 -9.75
C ILE A 92 -11.83 -11.70 -9.20
N ASP A 93 -12.52 -12.80 -8.90
CA ASP A 93 -11.88 -14.04 -8.42
C ASP A 93 -10.87 -14.58 -9.43
N ARG A 94 -11.16 -14.48 -10.74
CA ARG A 94 -10.26 -14.92 -11.81
C ARG A 94 -9.04 -14.02 -11.99
N ALA A 95 -9.18 -12.73 -11.70
CA ALA A 95 -8.09 -11.76 -11.77
C ALA A 95 -7.19 -11.80 -10.53
N THR A 96 -7.60 -12.50 -9.47
CA THR A 96 -6.80 -12.64 -8.25
C THR A 96 -5.44 -13.26 -8.58
N PRO A 97 -4.31 -12.60 -8.22
CA PRO A 97 -2.99 -13.12 -8.47
C PRO A 97 -2.83 -14.50 -7.84
N LEU A 98 -2.53 -15.50 -8.67
CA LEU A 98 -2.25 -16.84 -8.18
C LEU A 98 -0.96 -16.82 -7.35
N PRO A 99 -0.91 -17.52 -6.19
CA PRO A 99 0.31 -17.68 -5.44
C PRO A 99 1.45 -18.15 -6.36
N GLN A 100 2.59 -17.49 -6.30
CA GLN A 100 3.75 -17.88 -7.11
C GLN A 100 4.10 -19.34 -6.79
N GLU A 101 4.11 -20.21 -7.81
CA GLU A 101 4.64 -21.55 -7.64
C GLU A 101 6.11 -21.44 -7.26
N ILE A 102 6.42 -21.73 -5.99
CA ILE A 102 7.78 -21.88 -5.53
C ILE A 102 8.32 -23.15 -6.18
N LYS A 103 9.01 -22.99 -7.32
CA LYS A 103 9.79 -24.08 -7.92
C LYS A 103 10.94 -24.42 -6.98
N SER A 104 10.74 -25.47 -6.19
CA SER A 104 11.81 -26.11 -5.43
C SER A 104 12.73 -26.81 -6.42
N ASN A 105 13.94 -26.27 -6.60
CA ASN A 105 15.03 -26.89 -7.36
C ASN A 105 15.72 -27.96 -6.51
#